data_AF-A0A962UW58-F1
#
_entry.id   AF-A0A962UW58-F1
#
_cell.length_a   1.000
_cell.length_b   1.000
_cell.length_c   1.000
_cell.angle_alpha   90.00
_cell.angle_beta   90.00
_cell.angle_gamma   90.00
#
_symmetry.space_group_name_H-M   'P 1'
#
loop_
_entity.id
_entity.type
_entity.pdbx_description
1 polymer ?
#
loop_
_entity_poly.entity_id
_entity_poly.type
_entity_poly.pdbx_seq_one_letter_code
_entity_poly.pdbx_strand_id
1 'polypeptide(L)'
;QGLNGSLAITQTDAGIDSRLVWREGKIYRLDFGAGVLAFRSQAGSLRLLQATRIPLLDGALRIDQLRGQDILGAAASWRFSGRLEPISMPALCAALAWPELAGQLGGVIPGAIYQRDELNVTGTLQVDAFDGTIRIDDLRLASLFSASPEVFATMHIERLDLETLTRTFDFGKIEGKLNGWVRGLHLQNWQPVAFDARFFSPDDDDSRQRISQRAVESISSLGGGNATAALSRGFLGLFEEFRYKRLGIGCRLERGICQMVGIGPAAGTNGGYYLVEGSSLPRINVIAYNRLVDWQDLLARLQAAAQSEGPVVR
;
A
#
# COMPACT_ATOMS: atom_id res chain seq x y z
N GLN A 1 -9.97 11.14 -28.81
CA GLN A 1 -11.39 11.24 -29.19
C GLN A 1 -12.16 10.48 -28.13
N GLY A 2 -13.11 11.09 -27.41
CA GLY A 2 -13.77 10.36 -26.31
C GLY A 2 -14.50 11.23 -25.30
N LEU A 3 -14.18 12.52 -25.21
CA LEU A 3 -14.90 13.50 -24.41
C LEU A 3 -16.08 14.05 -25.22
N ASN A 4 -17.30 13.87 -24.73
CA ASN A 4 -18.54 14.41 -25.31
C ASN A 4 -19.38 15.04 -24.20
N GLY A 5 -20.10 16.11 -24.50
CA GLY A 5 -20.99 16.78 -23.55
C GLY A 5 -20.76 18.27 -23.49
N SER A 6 -21.45 18.93 -22.55
CA SER A 6 -21.36 20.36 -22.34
C SER A 6 -20.86 20.64 -20.93
N LEU A 7 -19.78 21.41 -20.84
CA LEU A 7 -19.30 22.03 -19.60
C LEU A 7 -19.62 23.52 -19.69
N ALA A 8 -20.69 23.94 -19.02
CA ALA A 8 -20.99 25.35 -18.82
C ALA A 8 -20.68 25.73 -17.37
N ILE A 9 -19.94 26.83 -17.21
CA ILE A 9 -19.58 27.39 -15.91
C ILE A 9 -20.18 28.79 -15.84
N THR A 10 -20.86 29.13 -14.75
CA THR A 10 -21.48 30.44 -14.55
C THR A 10 -21.01 31.10 -13.26
N GLN A 11 -20.85 32.42 -13.32
CA GLN A 11 -20.60 33.30 -12.17
C GLN A 11 -21.90 33.91 -11.62
N THR A 12 -23.03 33.68 -12.28
CA THR A 12 -24.33 34.24 -11.86
C THR A 12 -25.06 33.29 -10.91
N ASP A 13 -26.05 33.81 -10.18
CA ASP A 13 -26.94 33.01 -9.34
C ASP A 13 -27.88 32.11 -10.15
N ALA A 14 -28.06 32.38 -11.44
CA ALA A 14 -28.77 31.51 -12.35
C ALA A 14 -27.92 30.25 -12.63
N GLY A 15 -28.23 29.17 -11.92
CA GLY A 15 -27.50 27.92 -12.04
C GLY A 15 -27.70 27.23 -13.40
N ILE A 16 -26.64 26.61 -13.92
CA ILE A 16 -26.65 25.88 -15.19
C ILE A 16 -26.31 24.41 -14.90
N ASP A 17 -27.18 23.51 -15.35
CA ASP A 17 -26.91 22.08 -15.32
C ASP A 17 -26.10 21.68 -16.55
N SER A 18 -25.14 20.80 -16.34
CA SER A 18 -24.17 20.40 -17.35
C SER A 18 -23.80 18.94 -17.17
N ARG A 19 -23.37 18.32 -18.28
CA ARG A 19 -23.07 16.90 -18.34
C ARG A 19 -21.78 16.70 -19.11
N LEU A 20 -20.79 16.14 -18.43
CA LEU A 20 -19.55 15.67 -19.03
C LEU A 20 -19.62 14.16 -19.20
N VAL A 21 -19.41 13.68 -20.41
CA VAL A 21 -19.35 12.26 -20.73
C VAL A 21 -18.00 11.94 -21.33
N TRP A 22 -17.41 10.82 -20.93
CA TRP A 22 -16.25 10.28 -21.60
C TRP A 22 -16.41 8.78 -21.84
N ARG A 23 -15.71 8.25 -22.84
CA ARG A 23 -15.69 6.81 -23.14
C ARG A 23 -14.58 6.06 -22.43
N GLU A 24 -13.45 6.73 -22.26
CA GLU A 24 -12.24 6.21 -21.63
C GLU A 24 -11.44 7.40 -21.12
N GLY A 25 -10.55 7.15 -20.18
CA GLY A 25 -9.53 8.10 -19.79
C GLY A 25 -8.39 7.42 -19.06
N LYS A 26 -7.32 8.18 -18.86
CA LYS A 26 -6.09 7.69 -18.25
C LYS A 26 -5.60 8.71 -17.24
N ILE A 27 -5.30 8.26 -16.02
CA ILE A 27 -4.61 9.03 -14.99
C ILE A 27 -3.33 8.27 -14.64
N TYR A 28 -2.18 8.89 -14.86
CA TYR A 28 -0.89 8.23 -14.78
C TYR A 28 -0.84 6.93 -15.61
N ARG A 29 -0.74 5.76 -14.95
CA ARG A 29 -0.72 4.43 -15.58
C ARG A 29 -2.07 3.70 -15.52
N LEU A 30 -3.08 4.30 -14.89
CA LEU A 30 -4.39 3.68 -14.69
C LEU A 30 -5.38 4.14 -15.74
N ASP A 31 -5.93 3.18 -16.47
CA ASP A 31 -7.02 3.40 -17.41
C ASP A 31 -8.36 3.27 -16.67
N PHE A 32 -9.28 4.19 -16.94
CA PHE A 32 -10.64 4.16 -16.43
C PHE A 32 -11.64 4.20 -17.58
N GLY A 33 -12.75 3.50 -17.38
CA GLY A 33 -13.77 3.32 -18.39
C GLY A 33 -14.68 4.53 -18.56
N ALA A 34 -15.75 4.32 -19.32
CA ALA A 34 -16.73 5.35 -19.60
C ALA A 34 -17.36 5.90 -18.32
N GLY A 35 -17.57 7.20 -18.28
CA GLY A 35 -18.17 7.87 -17.14
C GLY A 35 -19.00 9.08 -17.55
N VAL A 36 -19.88 9.46 -16.63
CA VAL A 36 -20.80 10.58 -16.80
C VAL A 36 -20.82 11.38 -15.52
N LEU A 37 -20.38 12.64 -15.56
CA LEU A 37 -20.56 13.58 -14.47
C LEU A 37 -21.68 14.54 -14.81
N ALA A 38 -22.74 14.52 -14.00
CA ALA A 38 -23.78 15.54 -14.02
C ALA A 38 -23.51 16.54 -12.91
N PHE A 39 -23.38 17.82 -13.24
CA PHE A 39 -23.06 18.87 -12.29
C PHE A 39 -23.90 20.11 -12.54
N ARG A 40 -24.10 20.89 -11.47
CA ARG A 40 -24.67 22.23 -11.54
C ARG A 40 -23.57 23.24 -11.24
N SER A 41 -23.40 24.20 -12.13
CA SER A 41 -22.60 25.39 -11.85
C SER A 41 -23.51 26.54 -11.42
N GLN A 42 -23.14 27.26 -10.35
CA GLN A 42 -23.88 28.42 -9.85
C GLN A 42 -22.93 29.32 -9.05
N ALA A 43 -22.95 30.63 -9.29
CA ALA A 43 -22.16 31.62 -8.56
C ALA A 43 -20.67 31.25 -8.40
N GLY A 44 -20.03 30.80 -9.49
CA GLY A 44 -18.62 30.40 -9.50
C GLY A 44 -18.31 29.07 -8.80
N SER A 45 -19.35 28.38 -8.30
CA SER A 45 -19.26 27.03 -7.75
C SER A 45 -19.69 25.99 -8.76
N LEU A 46 -19.27 24.74 -8.53
CA LEU A 46 -19.71 23.56 -9.24
C LEU A 46 -20.04 22.48 -8.22
N ARG A 47 -21.16 21.78 -8.37
CA ARG A 47 -21.50 20.63 -7.52
C ARG A 47 -21.97 19.46 -8.36
N LEU A 48 -21.55 18.26 -7.97
CA LEU A 48 -22.09 17.02 -8.49
C LEU A 48 -23.58 16.92 -8.13
N LEU A 49 -24.40 16.55 -9.11
CA LEU A 49 -25.84 16.38 -8.94
C LEU A 49 -26.21 14.99 -8.41
N GLN A 50 -25.44 13.97 -8.80
CA GLN A 50 -25.67 12.58 -8.43
C GLN A 50 -24.34 11.83 -8.29
N ALA A 51 -24.30 10.88 -7.35
CA ALA A 51 -23.14 10.00 -7.21
C ALA A 51 -22.83 9.30 -8.54
N THR A 52 -21.55 9.25 -8.88
CA THR A 52 -21.09 8.74 -10.18
C THR A 52 -20.16 7.56 -9.97
N ARG A 53 -20.47 6.43 -10.61
CA ARG A 53 -19.61 5.25 -10.65
C ARG A 53 -18.78 5.28 -11.93
N ILE A 54 -17.46 5.32 -11.78
CA ILE A 54 -16.49 5.32 -12.87
C ILE A 54 -15.79 3.96 -12.87
N PRO A 55 -15.97 3.12 -13.90
CA PRO A 55 -15.27 1.84 -13.99
C PRO A 55 -13.76 2.04 -13.93
N LEU A 56 -13.09 1.24 -13.10
CA LEU A 56 -11.65 1.26 -12.91
C LEU A 56 -11.20 -0.19 -12.76
N LEU A 57 -10.36 -0.67 -13.69
CA LEU A 57 -10.00 -2.08 -13.79
C LEU A 57 -11.26 -2.97 -13.80
N ASP A 58 -11.34 -3.95 -12.90
CA ASP A 58 -12.45 -4.87 -12.69
C ASP A 58 -13.46 -4.41 -11.62
N GLY A 59 -13.24 -3.23 -11.03
CA GLY A 59 -14.12 -2.60 -10.05
C GLY A 59 -14.59 -1.20 -10.51
N ALA A 60 -14.65 -0.25 -9.58
CA ALA A 60 -14.98 1.14 -9.89
C ALA A 60 -14.57 2.12 -8.79
N LEU A 61 -14.29 3.36 -9.20
CA LEU A 61 -14.29 4.51 -8.31
C LEU A 61 -15.69 5.12 -8.28
N ARG A 62 -16.33 5.10 -7.12
CA ARG A 62 -17.60 5.78 -6.89
C ARG A 62 -17.32 7.14 -6.24
N ILE A 63 -17.68 8.21 -6.94
CA ILE A 63 -17.64 9.58 -6.44
C ILE A 63 -19.00 9.90 -5.86
N ASP A 64 -19.07 10.07 -4.54
CA ASP A 64 -20.32 10.39 -3.84
C ASP A 64 -20.58 11.89 -3.83
N GLN A 65 -19.53 12.70 -3.65
CA GLN A 65 -19.60 14.15 -3.72
C GLN A 65 -18.40 14.71 -4.47
N LEU A 66 -18.65 15.74 -5.28
CA LEU A 66 -17.63 16.59 -5.86
C LEU A 66 -18.16 18.02 -5.85
N ARG A 67 -17.40 18.96 -5.28
CA ARG A 67 -17.74 20.38 -5.23
C ARG A 67 -16.51 21.22 -5.54
N GLY A 68 -16.63 22.12 -6.50
CA GLY A 68 -15.64 23.14 -6.80
C GLY A 68 -16.13 24.51 -6.35
N GLN A 69 -15.21 25.35 -5.88
CA GLN A 69 -15.43 26.77 -5.58
C GLN A 69 -14.36 27.59 -6.27
N ASP A 70 -14.73 28.75 -6.81
CA ASP A 70 -13.83 29.63 -7.57
C ASP A 70 -13.07 28.89 -8.69
N ILE A 71 -13.75 27.99 -9.41
CA ILE A 71 -13.10 27.03 -10.32
C ILE A 71 -12.45 27.67 -11.56
N LEU A 72 -12.70 28.95 -11.79
CA LEU A 72 -12.08 29.75 -12.86
C LEU A 72 -11.02 30.73 -12.32
N GLY A 73 -10.91 30.87 -11.00
CA GLY A 73 -10.00 31.77 -10.34
C GLY A 73 -8.74 31.08 -9.81
N ALA A 74 -7.78 31.90 -9.38
CA ALA A 74 -6.53 31.41 -8.79
C ALA A 74 -6.73 30.76 -7.41
N ALA A 75 -7.88 30.97 -6.75
CA ALA A 75 -8.20 30.38 -5.45
C ALA A 75 -9.06 29.12 -5.55
N ALA A 76 -9.14 28.51 -6.75
CA ALA A 76 -9.89 27.29 -7.01
C ALA A 76 -9.66 26.23 -5.92
N SER A 77 -10.76 25.76 -5.34
CA SER A 77 -10.75 24.68 -4.35
C SER A 77 -11.77 23.62 -4.73
N TRP A 78 -11.38 22.37 -4.53
CA TRP A 78 -12.19 21.20 -4.85
C TRP A 78 -12.34 20.37 -3.59
N ARG A 79 -13.56 19.91 -3.32
CA ARG A 79 -13.87 18.95 -2.28
C ARG A 79 -14.45 17.70 -2.91
N PHE A 80 -13.96 16.53 -2.54
CA PHE A 80 -14.50 15.27 -3.02
C PHE A 80 -14.63 14.25 -1.90
N SER A 81 -15.58 13.34 -2.04
CA SER A 81 -15.68 12.12 -1.23
C SER A 81 -16.14 10.96 -2.10
N GLY A 82 -15.82 9.74 -1.68
CA GLY A 82 -16.16 8.57 -2.46
C GLY A 82 -15.61 7.29 -1.88
N ARG A 83 -15.66 6.24 -2.69
CA ARG A 83 -15.12 4.93 -2.34
C ARG A 83 -14.56 4.23 -3.56
N LEU A 84 -13.51 3.46 -3.34
CA LEU A 84 -13.03 2.47 -4.29
C LEU A 84 -13.79 1.18 -4.02
N GLU A 85 -14.62 0.77 -4.97
CA GLU A 85 -15.15 -0.60 -5.00
C GLU A 85 -13.98 -1.56 -5.20
N PRO A 86 -14.02 -2.78 -4.62
CA PRO A 86 -12.90 -3.72 -4.69
C PRO A 86 -12.40 -3.91 -6.13
N ILE A 87 -11.10 -3.69 -6.32
CA ILE A 87 -10.36 -3.98 -7.56
C ILE A 87 -9.37 -5.11 -7.32
N SER A 88 -9.09 -5.90 -8.34
CA SER A 88 -8.08 -6.96 -8.32
C SER A 88 -6.68 -6.38 -8.13
N MET A 89 -5.97 -6.85 -7.10
CA MET A 89 -4.54 -6.53 -6.91
C MET A 89 -3.69 -7.02 -8.09
N PRO A 90 -3.90 -8.22 -8.67
CA PRO A 90 -3.20 -8.62 -9.89
C PRO A 90 -3.38 -7.62 -11.06
N ALA A 91 -4.61 -7.15 -11.29
CA ALA A 91 -4.89 -6.17 -12.35
C ALA A 91 -4.21 -4.81 -12.07
N LEU A 92 -4.22 -4.38 -10.81
CA LEU A 92 -3.57 -3.15 -10.37
C LEU A 92 -2.04 -3.23 -10.53
N CYS A 93 -1.43 -4.33 -10.09
CA CYS A 93 0.01 -4.55 -10.19
C CYS A 93 0.45 -4.59 -11.66
N ALA A 94 -0.29 -5.26 -12.53
CA ALA A 94 -0.02 -5.27 -13.96
C ALA A 94 -0.07 -3.85 -14.57
N ALA A 95 -1.07 -3.05 -14.22
CA ALA A 95 -1.20 -1.67 -14.71
C ALA A 95 -0.07 -0.76 -14.21
N LEU A 96 0.39 -0.94 -12.98
CA LEU A 96 1.44 -0.11 -12.36
C LEU A 96 2.86 -0.64 -12.62
N ALA A 97 3.00 -1.83 -13.19
CA ALA A 97 4.25 -2.59 -13.30
C ALA A 97 4.88 -2.87 -11.93
N TRP A 98 4.05 -3.26 -10.97
CA TRP A 98 4.47 -3.73 -9.64
C TRP A 98 4.58 -5.26 -9.61
N PRO A 99 5.35 -5.83 -8.66
CA PRO A 99 5.27 -7.26 -8.38
C PRO A 99 3.83 -7.70 -8.19
N GLU A 100 3.46 -8.84 -8.75
CA GLU A 100 2.11 -9.37 -8.63
C GLU A 100 1.77 -9.54 -7.15
N LEU A 101 0.59 -9.09 -6.73
CA LEU A 101 0.07 -9.27 -5.38
C LEU A 101 -1.32 -9.89 -5.49
N ALA A 102 -1.63 -10.85 -4.62
CA ALA A 102 -2.94 -11.47 -4.59
C ALA A 102 -3.96 -10.63 -3.79
N GLY A 103 -5.24 -10.95 -3.95
CA GLY A 103 -6.34 -10.32 -3.21
C GLY A 103 -6.96 -9.14 -3.94
N GLN A 104 -7.65 -8.30 -3.18
CA GLN A 104 -8.38 -7.14 -3.69
C GLN A 104 -8.02 -5.89 -2.88
N LEU A 105 -8.19 -4.73 -3.50
CA LEU A 105 -8.04 -3.42 -2.89
C LEU A 105 -9.38 -2.69 -2.94
N GLY A 106 -9.94 -2.37 -1.78
CA GLY A 106 -11.09 -1.48 -1.64
C GLY A 106 -10.76 -0.32 -0.71
N GLY A 107 -11.63 0.68 -0.63
CA GLY A 107 -11.45 1.72 0.36
C GLY A 107 -12.50 2.82 0.35
N VAL A 108 -12.50 3.63 1.39
CA VAL A 108 -13.44 4.74 1.59
C VAL A 108 -12.64 6.02 1.79
N ILE A 109 -12.94 7.02 0.96
CA ILE A 109 -12.37 8.36 1.03
C ILE A 109 -13.42 9.27 1.68
N PRO A 110 -13.35 9.51 3.00
CA PRO A 110 -14.41 10.23 3.74
C PRO A 110 -14.58 11.66 3.22
N GLY A 111 -13.48 12.30 2.84
CA GLY A 111 -13.47 13.59 2.20
C GLY A 111 -12.03 13.96 1.86
N ALA A 112 -11.86 14.81 0.86
CA ALA A 112 -10.57 15.36 0.51
C ALA A 112 -10.73 16.73 -0.12
N ILE A 113 -9.76 17.60 0.11
CA ILE A 113 -9.74 18.99 -0.32
C ILE A 113 -8.50 19.21 -1.16
N TYR A 114 -8.68 19.61 -2.40
CA TYR A 114 -7.61 20.06 -3.27
C TYR A 114 -7.65 21.58 -3.41
N GLN A 115 -6.56 22.26 -3.07
CA GLN A 115 -6.42 23.71 -3.19
C GLN A 115 -4.93 24.07 -3.26
N ARG A 116 -4.56 25.04 -4.10
CA ARG A 116 -3.16 25.54 -4.23
C ARG A 116 -2.13 24.41 -4.46
N ASP A 117 -2.44 23.49 -5.38
CA ASP A 117 -1.59 22.33 -5.72
C ASP A 117 -1.31 21.36 -4.56
N GLU A 118 -2.14 21.42 -3.50
CA GLU A 118 -2.13 20.46 -2.41
C GLU A 118 -3.47 19.72 -2.30
N LEU A 119 -3.40 18.40 -2.18
CA LEU A 119 -4.53 17.54 -1.86
C LEU A 119 -4.40 17.06 -0.41
N ASN A 120 -5.40 17.33 0.41
CA ASN A 120 -5.46 16.91 1.80
C ASN A 120 -6.70 16.04 2.02
N VAL A 121 -6.54 14.83 2.52
CA VAL A 121 -7.68 13.99 2.92
C VAL A 121 -8.18 14.45 4.29
N THR A 122 -9.48 14.71 4.39
CA THR A 122 -10.14 15.12 5.63
C THR A 122 -10.65 13.89 6.36
N GLY A 123 -10.04 13.55 7.50
CA GLY A 123 -10.33 12.34 8.26
C GLY A 123 -9.48 11.15 7.82
N THR A 124 -9.83 9.97 8.30
CA THR A 124 -9.07 8.74 8.06
C THR A 124 -9.52 8.05 6.76
N LEU A 125 -8.60 7.94 5.80
CA LEU A 125 -8.79 7.08 4.62
C LEU A 125 -8.69 5.62 5.08
N GLN A 126 -9.74 4.84 4.84
CA GLN A 126 -9.72 3.41 5.08
C GLN A 126 -9.47 2.67 3.78
N VAL A 127 -8.53 1.74 3.79
CA VAL A 127 -8.23 0.83 2.70
C VAL A 127 -8.39 -0.59 3.21
N ASP A 128 -9.17 -1.40 2.50
CA ASP A 128 -9.34 -2.82 2.80
C ASP A 128 -8.48 -3.61 1.79
N ALA A 129 -7.54 -4.39 2.30
CA ALA A 129 -6.61 -5.19 1.50
C ALA A 129 -6.17 -6.43 2.28
N PHE A 130 -5.89 -7.53 1.56
CA PHE A 130 -5.40 -8.78 2.17
C PHE A 130 -6.24 -9.25 3.38
N ASP A 131 -7.57 -9.18 3.29
CA ASP A 131 -8.50 -9.53 4.37
C ASP A 131 -8.26 -8.81 5.71
N GLY A 132 -7.62 -7.64 5.68
CA GLY A 132 -7.48 -6.74 6.81
C GLY A 132 -7.69 -5.28 6.39
N THR A 133 -7.34 -4.36 7.29
CA THR A 133 -7.62 -2.94 7.12
C THR A 133 -6.35 -2.11 7.33
N ILE A 134 -6.16 -1.14 6.44
CA ILE A 134 -5.12 -0.12 6.51
C ILE A 134 -5.82 1.22 6.68
N ARG A 135 -5.61 1.88 7.81
CA ARG A 135 -6.09 3.24 8.09
C ARG A 135 -4.97 4.23 7.81
N ILE A 136 -5.27 5.25 7.02
CA ILE A 136 -4.32 6.28 6.61
C ILE A 136 -4.82 7.63 7.12
N ASP A 137 -4.05 8.20 8.04
CA ASP A 137 -4.28 9.47 8.69
C ASP A 137 -3.30 10.53 8.14
N ASP A 138 -3.68 11.80 8.24
CA ASP A 138 -2.88 12.95 7.82
C ASP A 138 -2.36 12.86 6.37
N LEU A 139 -3.13 12.23 5.47
CA LEU A 139 -2.73 12.06 4.08
C LEU A 139 -2.76 13.41 3.35
N ARG A 140 -1.57 13.88 2.98
CA ARG A 140 -1.35 15.10 2.23
C ARG A 140 -0.46 14.82 1.02
N LEU A 141 -0.88 15.28 -0.15
CA LEU A 141 -0.07 15.27 -1.36
C LEU A 141 0.15 16.71 -1.79
N ALA A 142 1.41 17.10 -1.97
CA ALA A 142 1.79 18.45 -2.39
C ALA A 142 2.50 18.41 -3.74
N SER A 143 2.42 19.50 -4.49
CA SER A 143 3.10 19.68 -5.77
C SER A 143 2.72 18.57 -6.78
N LEU A 144 1.45 18.17 -6.81
CA LEU A 144 0.95 16.98 -7.52
C LEU A 144 1.21 17.00 -9.03
N PHE A 145 1.18 18.19 -9.62
CA PHE A 145 1.38 18.38 -11.06
C PHE A 145 2.80 18.87 -11.39
N SER A 146 3.70 18.85 -10.40
CA SER A 146 5.11 19.20 -10.57
C SER A 146 5.96 17.98 -10.93
N ALA A 147 7.23 18.21 -11.25
CA ALA A 147 8.21 17.14 -11.48
C ALA A 147 8.65 16.41 -10.21
N SER A 148 8.33 16.93 -9.02
CA SER A 148 8.72 16.36 -7.73
C SER A 148 7.56 16.40 -6.73
N PRO A 149 6.52 15.58 -6.93
CA PRO A 149 5.41 15.50 -5.99
C PRO A 149 5.88 14.95 -4.63
N GLU A 150 5.24 15.41 -3.57
CA GLU A 150 5.50 14.96 -2.20
C GLU A 150 4.25 14.35 -1.59
N VAL A 151 4.42 13.28 -0.81
CA VAL A 151 3.32 12.62 -0.08
C VAL A 151 3.69 12.46 1.38
N PHE A 152 2.76 12.82 2.26
CA PHE A 152 2.87 12.69 3.70
C PHE A 152 1.72 11.84 4.23
N ALA A 153 1.98 10.93 5.15
CA ALA A 153 0.93 10.12 5.78
C ALA A 153 1.40 9.46 7.09
N THR A 154 0.42 9.05 7.89
CA THR A 154 0.57 8.03 8.93
C THR A 154 -0.35 6.86 8.61
N MET A 155 0.17 5.64 8.68
CA MET A 155 -0.59 4.42 8.38
C MET A 155 -0.64 3.51 9.60
N HIS A 156 -1.81 2.93 9.83
CA HIS A 156 -2.07 1.90 10.83
C HIS A 156 -2.59 0.66 10.12
N ILE A 157 -2.01 -0.49 10.43
CA ILE A 157 -2.27 -1.75 9.75
C ILE A 157 -2.81 -2.74 10.77
N GLU A 158 -3.97 -3.29 10.47
CA GLU A 158 -4.71 -4.17 11.36
C GLU A 158 -5.06 -5.48 10.65
N ARG A 159 -4.52 -6.57 11.18
CA ARG A 159 -4.84 -7.96 10.87
C ARG A 159 -4.82 -8.32 9.38
N LEU A 160 -3.83 -7.81 8.62
CA LEU A 160 -3.62 -8.28 7.26
C LEU A 160 -3.33 -9.79 7.27
N ASP A 161 -3.91 -10.51 6.33
CA ASP A 161 -3.67 -11.92 6.12
C ASP A 161 -2.30 -12.13 5.48
N LEU A 162 -1.37 -12.72 6.24
CA LEU A 162 -0.01 -12.96 5.77
C LEU A 162 0.01 -13.95 4.60
N GLU A 163 -0.94 -14.89 4.57
CA GLU A 163 -0.95 -15.89 3.51
C GLU A 163 -1.26 -15.20 2.20
N THR A 164 -2.32 -14.40 2.16
CA THR A 164 -2.70 -13.63 0.96
C THR A 164 -1.63 -12.61 0.57
N LEU A 165 -1.01 -11.94 1.55
CA LEU A 165 0.08 -10.99 1.32
C LEU A 165 1.33 -11.65 0.70
N THR A 166 1.63 -12.90 1.07
CA THR A 166 2.85 -13.62 0.67
C THR A 166 2.63 -14.70 -0.38
N ARG A 167 1.38 -14.96 -0.77
CA ARG A 167 0.97 -16.02 -1.72
C ARG A 167 1.61 -15.92 -3.10
N THR A 168 2.16 -14.75 -3.44
CA THR A 168 2.97 -14.55 -4.64
C THR A 168 4.01 -15.67 -4.74
N PHE A 169 4.06 -16.35 -5.89
CA PHE A 169 4.77 -17.62 -6.05
C PHE A 169 6.24 -17.58 -5.61
N ASP A 170 6.84 -16.38 -5.55
CA ASP A 170 8.26 -16.22 -5.34
C ASP A 170 8.66 -15.94 -3.89
N PHE A 171 7.81 -15.31 -3.08
CA PHE A 171 8.16 -15.02 -1.68
C PHE A 171 8.08 -16.27 -0.79
N GLY A 172 7.11 -17.14 -1.05
CA GLY A 172 6.79 -18.32 -0.24
C GLY A 172 5.67 -18.05 0.77
N LYS A 173 5.05 -19.12 1.27
CA LYS A 173 3.88 -19.05 2.14
C LYS A 173 4.22 -18.68 3.59
N ILE A 174 3.48 -17.72 4.15
CA ILE A 174 3.42 -17.40 5.59
C ILE A 174 1.95 -17.38 6.01
N GLU A 175 1.53 -18.28 6.90
CA GLU A 175 0.21 -18.24 7.53
C GLU A 175 0.25 -17.39 8.80
N GLY A 176 -0.78 -16.58 9.07
CA GLY A 176 -0.87 -15.72 10.26
C GLY A 176 -1.54 -14.39 9.96
N LYS A 177 -1.67 -13.53 10.98
CA LYS A 177 -2.07 -12.12 10.81
C LYS A 177 -0.88 -11.17 11.01
N LEU A 178 -0.96 -9.98 10.40
CA LEU A 178 0.03 -8.92 10.51
C LEU A 178 -0.62 -7.61 10.96
N ASN A 179 -0.08 -7.04 12.04
CA ASN A 179 -0.34 -5.68 12.48
C ASN A 179 0.88 -4.81 12.18
N GLY A 180 0.68 -3.49 12.18
CA GLY A 180 1.79 -2.58 12.00
C GLY A 180 1.40 -1.12 11.98
N TRP A 181 2.42 -0.29 11.74
CA TRP A 181 2.27 1.12 11.47
C TRP A 181 3.41 1.63 10.59
N VAL A 182 3.16 2.73 9.92
CA VAL A 182 4.17 3.58 9.28
C VAL A 182 3.90 5.00 9.70
N ARG A 183 4.80 5.63 10.44
CA ARG A 183 4.65 6.98 10.97
C ARG A 183 5.58 7.94 10.26
N GLY A 184 5.12 9.17 10.05
CA GLY A 184 5.92 10.22 9.41
C GLY A 184 6.40 9.79 8.02
N LEU A 185 5.55 9.10 7.25
CA LEU A 185 5.87 8.76 5.88
C LEU A 185 6.08 10.06 5.10
N HIS A 186 7.21 10.15 4.41
CA HIS A 186 7.49 11.20 3.45
C HIS A 186 7.99 10.54 2.16
N LEU A 187 7.21 10.69 1.10
CA LEU A 187 7.63 10.34 -0.25
C LEU A 187 8.04 11.62 -0.99
N GLN A 188 9.16 11.56 -1.69
CA GLN A 188 9.56 12.56 -2.67
C GLN A 188 9.66 11.88 -4.03
N ASN A 189 9.01 12.44 -5.04
CA ASN A 189 8.94 11.85 -6.38
C ASN A 189 8.54 10.36 -6.34
N TRP A 190 7.52 10.05 -5.54
CA TRP A 190 7.00 8.69 -5.31
C TRP A 190 7.99 7.69 -4.68
N GLN A 191 9.12 8.17 -4.15
CA GLN A 191 10.10 7.35 -3.43
C GLN A 191 10.15 7.73 -1.96
N PRO A 192 10.17 6.78 -1.02
CA PRO A 192 10.27 7.10 0.39
C PRO A 192 11.64 7.67 0.74
N VAL A 193 11.64 8.79 1.45
CA VAL A 193 12.86 9.46 1.94
C VAL A 193 12.94 9.48 3.47
N ALA A 194 11.80 9.36 4.15
CA ALA A 194 11.73 9.20 5.60
C ALA A 194 10.46 8.44 6.02
N PHE A 195 10.58 7.63 7.08
CA PHE A 195 9.47 7.03 7.84
C PHE A 195 9.99 6.26 9.06
N ASP A 196 9.10 5.94 10.00
CA ASP A 196 9.30 4.88 11.01
C ASP A 196 8.21 3.82 10.87
N ALA A 197 8.61 2.63 10.42
CA ALA A 197 7.71 1.51 10.14
C ALA A 197 7.96 0.32 11.06
N ARG A 198 6.88 -0.31 11.52
CA ARG A 198 6.88 -1.58 12.26
C ARG A 198 5.78 -2.48 11.74
N PHE A 199 6.12 -3.74 11.52
CA PHE A 199 5.20 -4.81 11.14
C PHE A 199 5.48 -6.02 12.02
N PHE A 200 4.45 -6.63 12.58
CA PHE A 200 4.58 -7.74 13.53
C PHE A 200 3.32 -8.58 13.57
N SER A 201 3.46 -9.85 13.94
CA SER A 201 2.31 -10.69 14.27
C SER A 201 1.61 -10.17 15.54
N PRO A 202 0.27 -10.09 15.58
CA PRO A 202 -0.46 -9.75 16.80
C PRO A 202 -0.18 -10.76 17.91
N ASP A 203 -0.26 -10.32 19.17
CA ASP A 203 -0.17 -11.24 20.32
C ASP A 203 -1.44 -12.09 20.49
N ASP A 204 -2.59 -11.61 19.99
CA ASP A 204 -3.92 -12.23 20.00
C ASP A 204 -4.33 -12.79 18.62
N ASP A 205 -3.44 -13.60 18.05
CA ASP A 205 -3.66 -14.29 16.77
C ASP A 205 -3.97 -15.78 16.99
N ASP A 206 -5.21 -16.18 16.71
CA ASP A 206 -5.71 -17.56 16.79
C ASP A 206 -5.53 -18.36 15.50
N SER A 207 -5.04 -17.70 14.44
CA SER A 207 -4.76 -18.36 13.16
C SER A 207 -3.55 -19.28 13.23
N ARG A 208 -3.39 -20.14 12.21
CA ARG A 208 -2.22 -21.00 12.12
C ARG A 208 -0.99 -20.14 11.79
N GLN A 209 0.07 -20.30 12.57
CA GLN A 209 1.33 -19.58 12.39
C GLN A 209 2.40 -20.53 11.81
N ARG A 210 2.40 -20.63 10.48
CA ARG A 210 3.31 -21.53 9.75
C ARG A 210 4.05 -20.76 8.68
N ILE A 211 5.31 -21.12 8.46
CA ILE A 211 6.19 -20.47 7.48
C ILE A 211 6.87 -21.54 6.62
N SER A 212 6.79 -21.39 5.31
CA SER A 212 7.48 -22.27 4.37
C SER A 212 8.99 -22.07 4.39
N GLN A 213 9.75 -23.10 4.00
CA GLN A 213 11.20 -22.96 3.81
C GLN A 213 11.54 -21.80 2.87
N ARG A 214 10.79 -21.66 1.78
CA ARG A 214 10.96 -20.58 0.81
C ARG A 214 10.83 -19.20 1.46
N ALA A 215 9.80 -18.99 2.28
CA ALA A 215 9.61 -17.74 3.01
C ALA A 215 10.73 -17.43 4.01
N VAL A 216 11.28 -18.45 4.66
CA VAL A 216 12.46 -18.30 5.54
C VAL A 216 13.67 -17.80 4.76
N GLU A 217 13.94 -18.40 3.60
CA GLU A 217 15.04 -18.02 2.71
C GLU A 217 14.86 -16.57 2.23
N SER A 218 13.64 -16.22 1.79
CA SER A 218 13.27 -14.86 1.40
C SER A 218 13.55 -13.87 2.54
N ILE A 219 13.05 -14.10 3.76
CA ILE A 219 13.29 -13.21 4.91
C ILE A 219 14.78 -13.13 5.27
N SER A 220 15.49 -14.24 5.22
CA SER A 220 16.93 -14.27 5.53
C SER A 220 17.74 -13.43 4.54
N SER A 221 17.38 -13.47 3.25
CA SER A 221 18.00 -12.61 2.24
C SER A 221 17.79 -11.10 2.51
N LEU A 222 16.64 -10.71 3.09
CA LEU A 222 16.33 -9.34 3.46
C LEU A 222 17.19 -8.82 4.63
N GLY A 223 17.52 -9.69 5.59
CA GLY A 223 18.39 -9.36 6.72
C GLY A 223 19.87 -9.13 6.34
N GLY A 224 20.21 -9.27 5.05
CA GLY A 224 21.55 -9.12 4.48
C GLY A 224 22.41 -10.37 4.56
N GLY A 225 23.59 -10.37 3.93
CA GLY A 225 24.46 -11.55 3.84
C GLY A 225 24.94 -12.14 5.17
N ASN A 226 24.69 -11.46 6.29
CA ASN A 226 24.99 -11.92 7.65
C ASN A 226 23.76 -12.43 8.41
N ALA A 227 22.54 -12.26 7.88
CA ALA A 227 21.36 -12.88 8.47
C ALA A 227 21.42 -14.39 8.21
N THR A 228 21.33 -15.16 9.28
CA THR A 228 21.41 -16.62 9.21
C THR A 228 20.09 -17.20 9.63
N ALA A 229 19.49 -18.00 8.76
CA ALA A 229 18.49 -18.97 9.18
C ALA A 229 19.24 -20.06 9.96
N ALA A 230 19.01 -20.16 11.26
CA ALA A 230 19.56 -21.25 12.07
C ALA A 230 18.78 -22.54 11.78
N LEU A 231 19.01 -23.10 10.60
CA LEU A 231 18.40 -24.33 10.10
C LEU A 231 19.15 -25.54 10.65
N SER A 232 18.45 -26.42 11.37
CA SER A 232 19.01 -27.73 11.70
C SER A 232 19.12 -28.55 10.42
N ARG A 233 20.36 -28.86 10.00
CA ARG A 233 20.67 -29.61 8.77
C ARG A 233 19.93 -30.95 8.61
N GLY A 234 19.39 -31.52 9.69
CA GLY A 234 18.60 -32.77 9.66
C GLY A 234 17.10 -32.61 9.36
N PHE A 235 16.53 -31.39 9.36
CA PHE A 235 15.09 -31.16 9.20
C PHE A 235 14.65 -30.74 7.78
N LEU A 236 15.60 -30.32 6.93
CA LEU A 236 15.31 -29.73 5.61
C LEU A 236 14.69 -30.70 4.59
N GLY A 237 14.85 -32.01 4.79
CA GLY A 237 14.27 -33.03 3.91
C GLY A 237 12.94 -33.61 4.38
N LEU A 238 12.43 -33.22 5.56
CA LEU A 238 11.27 -33.86 6.20
C LEU A 238 10.06 -32.95 6.34
N PHE A 239 10.22 -31.62 6.28
CA PHE A 239 9.14 -30.67 6.56
C PHE A 239 9.16 -29.48 5.59
N GLU A 240 8.05 -29.26 4.90
CA GLU A 240 7.88 -28.14 3.96
C GLU A 240 7.53 -26.82 4.67
N GLU A 241 6.98 -26.88 5.89
CA GLU A 241 6.50 -25.74 6.67
C GLU A 241 6.87 -25.88 8.16
N PHE A 242 7.30 -24.77 8.78
CA PHE A 242 7.73 -24.66 10.17
C PHE A 242 6.73 -23.84 10.99
N ARG A 243 6.57 -24.16 12.28
CA ARG A 243 5.75 -23.34 13.19
C ARG A 243 6.58 -22.17 13.73
N TYR A 244 5.96 -20.99 13.81
CA TYR A 244 6.54 -19.83 14.47
C TYR A 244 5.62 -19.31 15.57
N LYS A 245 6.19 -18.55 16.51
CA LYS A 245 5.50 -17.89 17.63
C LYS A 245 5.18 -16.45 17.27
N ARG A 246 6.19 -15.73 16.78
CA ARG A 246 6.11 -14.30 16.46
C ARG A 246 6.95 -14.03 15.22
N LEU A 247 6.48 -13.12 14.38
CA LEU A 247 7.31 -12.46 13.37
C LEU A 247 7.29 -10.95 13.61
N GLY A 248 8.33 -10.27 13.15
CA GLY A 248 8.32 -8.82 13.15
C GLY A 248 9.58 -8.19 12.60
N ILE A 249 9.37 -7.10 11.88
CA ILE A 249 10.41 -6.30 11.24
C ILE A 249 10.06 -4.84 11.38
N GLY A 250 11.08 -4.00 11.49
CA GLY A 250 10.94 -2.57 11.49
C GLY A 250 12.10 -1.90 10.79
N CYS A 251 11.81 -0.72 10.29
CA CYS A 251 12.73 0.12 9.55
C CYS A 251 12.42 1.57 9.90
N ARG A 252 13.42 2.29 10.43
CA ARG A 252 13.39 3.74 10.47
C ARG A 252 14.30 4.28 9.38
N LEU A 253 13.70 4.84 8.34
CA LEU A 253 14.42 5.38 7.18
C LEU A 253 14.80 6.83 7.46
N GLU A 254 16.11 7.10 7.47
CA GLU A 254 16.67 8.45 7.53
C GLU A 254 17.92 8.52 6.66
N ARG A 255 18.00 9.55 5.79
CA ARG A 255 19.18 9.81 4.94
C ARG A 255 19.60 8.59 4.09
N GLY A 256 18.64 7.86 3.56
CA GLY A 256 18.89 6.65 2.74
C GLY A 256 19.29 5.40 3.53
N ILE A 257 19.41 5.50 4.86
CA ILE A 257 19.73 4.36 5.72
C ILE A 257 18.49 3.94 6.49
N CYS A 258 18.18 2.65 6.40
CA CYS A 258 17.14 2.01 7.17
C CYS A 258 17.74 1.40 8.44
N GLN A 259 17.33 1.93 9.59
CA GLN A 259 17.68 1.37 10.90
C GLN A 259 16.77 0.18 11.20
N MET A 260 17.33 -1.02 11.08
CA MET A 260 16.62 -2.30 11.19
C MET A 260 16.50 -2.77 12.63
N VAL A 261 15.35 -3.38 12.90
CA VAL A 261 14.92 -3.78 14.24
C VAL A 261 13.91 -4.92 14.08
N GLY A 262 13.96 -5.91 14.96
CA GLY A 262 13.00 -7.03 14.95
C GLY A 262 12.13 -7.07 16.19
N ILE A 263 11.65 -8.26 16.51
CA ILE A 263 10.74 -8.56 17.63
C ILE A 263 11.43 -8.36 18.98
N GLY A 264 12.73 -8.64 19.03
CA GLY A 264 13.55 -8.52 20.24
C GLY A 264 14.97 -9.06 20.06
N PRO A 265 15.85 -8.87 21.06
CA PRO A 265 17.20 -9.41 21.04
C PRO A 265 17.21 -10.94 20.92
N ALA A 266 18.13 -11.47 20.11
CA ALA A 266 18.32 -12.91 19.98
C ALA A 266 19.25 -13.41 21.10
N ALA A 267 18.67 -14.04 22.13
CA ALA A 267 19.41 -14.60 23.26
C ALA A 267 20.49 -15.58 22.79
N GLY A 268 21.67 -15.51 23.41
CA GLY A 268 22.82 -16.35 23.04
C GLY A 268 23.56 -15.90 21.78
N THR A 269 23.21 -14.75 21.20
CA THR A 269 23.94 -14.15 20.08
C THR A 269 24.61 -12.84 20.49
N ASN A 270 25.72 -12.49 19.84
CA ASN A 270 26.40 -11.23 20.08
C ASN A 270 25.74 -10.09 19.26
N GLY A 271 24.58 -9.61 19.73
CA GLY A 271 23.92 -8.42 19.18
C GLY A 271 22.86 -8.65 18.10
N GLY A 272 22.53 -9.92 17.80
CA GLY A 272 21.47 -10.28 16.85
C GLY A 272 20.07 -9.97 17.38
N TYR A 273 19.08 -9.98 16.48
CA TYR A 273 17.68 -9.80 16.80
C TYR A 273 16.79 -10.74 15.97
N TYR A 274 15.65 -11.16 16.54
CA TYR A 274 14.71 -12.05 15.87
C TYR A 274 13.86 -11.29 14.85
N LEU A 275 13.86 -11.80 13.61
CA LEU A 275 12.86 -11.49 12.60
C LEU A 275 11.70 -12.48 12.65
N VAL A 276 12.02 -13.75 12.94
CA VAL A 276 11.06 -14.83 13.18
C VAL A 276 11.53 -15.59 14.42
N GLU A 277 10.67 -15.70 15.41
CA GLU A 277 10.86 -16.51 16.61
C GLU A 277 10.02 -17.80 16.47
N GLY A 278 10.68 -18.96 16.48
CA GLY A 278 10.05 -20.26 16.28
C GLY A 278 9.19 -20.74 17.46
N SER A 279 8.17 -21.57 17.19
CA SER A 279 7.35 -22.22 18.24
C SER A 279 7.33 -23.74 18.09
N SER A 280 7.40 -24.48 19.21
CA SER A 280 7.31 -25.97 19.25
C SER A 280 8.32 -26.69 18.32
N LEU A 281 8.16 -27.97 17.98
CA LEU A 281 8.98 -28.66 16.96
C LEU A 281 8.04 -29.13 15.83
N PRO A 282 8.40 -29.00 14.54
CA PRO A 282 9.59 -28.31 14.01
C PRO A 282 9.44 -26.78 14.06
N ARG A 283 10.46 -26.09 14.57
CA ARG A 283 10.55 -24.62 14.62
C ARG A 283 11.75 -24.10 13.87
N ILE A 284 11.66 -22.84 13.49
CA ILE A 284 12.78 -22.12 12.90
C ILE A 284 12.90 -20.71 13.48
N ASN A 285 14.16 -20.29 13.71
CA ASN A 285 14.49 -18.93 14.08
C ASN A 285 15.19 -18.25 12.89
N VAL A 286 14.77 -17.03 12.57
CA VAL A 286 15.48 -16.17 11.62
C VAL A 286 16.07 -15.00 12.39
N ILE A 287 17.40 -14.93 12.41
CA ILE A 287 18.16 -13.94 13.17
C ILE A 287 18.92 -13.06 12.20
N ALA A 288 18.74 -11.75 12.36
CA ALA A 288 19.51 -10.73 11.65
C ALA A 288 20.48 -10.02 12.60
N TYR A 289 21.58 -9.55 12.03
CA TYR A 289 22.65 -8.87 12.78
C TYR A 289 22.86 -7.44 12.28
N ASN A 290 22.58 -7.18 11.00
CA ASN A 290 22.78 -5.85 10.46
C ASN A 290 21.63 -4.91 10.86
N ARG A 291 21.96 -3.85 11.60
CA ARG A 291 21.01 -2.83 12.05
C ARG A 291 20.97 -1.61 11.13
N LEU A 292 21.91 -1.47 10.20
CA LEU A 292 21.98 -0.35 9.28
C LEU A 292 22.08 -0.90 7.86
N VAL A 293 21.01 -0.71 7.09
CA VAL A 293 20.91 -1.23 5.73
C VAL A 293 20.65 -0.06 4.81
N ASP A 294 21.38 0.02 3.69
CA ASP A 294 21.05 0.98 2.63
C ASP A 294 19.64 0.68 2.09
N TRP A 295 18.82 1.71 1.98
CA TRP A 295 17.42 1.56 1.58
C TRP A 295 17.26 1.01 0.16
N GLN A 296 18.13 1.42 -0.77
CA GLN A 296 18.07 0.95 -2.15
C GLN A 296 18.49 -0.51 -2.23
N ASP A 297 19.50 -0.92 -1.46
CA ASP A 297 19.88 -2.33 -1.33
C ASP A 297 18.75 -3.17 -0.75
N LEU A 298 18.04 -2.67 0.28
CA LEU A 298 16.90 -3.37 0.86
C LEU A 298 15.76 -3.52 -0.15
N LEU A 299 15.45 -2.46 -0.90
CA LEU A 299 14.42 -2.48 -1.92
C LEU A 299 14.76 -3.45 -3.06
N ALA A 300 16.01 -3.45 -3.53
CA ALA A 300 16.47 -4.37 -4.56
C ALA A 300 16.34 -5.84 -4.10
N ARG A 301 16.64 -6.13 -2.83
CA ARG A 301 16.46 -7.48 -2.26
C ARG A 301 15.00 -7.86 -2.10
N LEU A 302 14.14 -6.94 -1.69
CA LEU A 302 12.69 -7.15 -1.63
C LEU A 302 12.12 -7.46 -3.02
N GLN A 303 12.52 -6.70 -4.03
CA GLN A 303 12.11 -6.94 -5.42
C GLN A 303 12.62 -8.29 -5.92
N ALA A 304 13.88 -8.63 -5.66
CA ALA A 304 14.43 -9.93 -6.03
C ALA A 304 13.71 -11.09 -5.33
N ALA A 305 13.36 -10.96 -4.04
CA ALA A 305 12.59 -11.98 -3.32
C ALA A 305 11.15 -12.12 -3.83
N ALA A 306 10.58 -11.04 -4.38
CA ALA A 306 9.24 -11.01 -4.96
C ALA A 306 9.18 -11.42 -6.45
N GLN A 307 10.32 -11.52 -7.14
CA GLN A 307 10.41 -11.80 -8.58
C GLN A 307 11.27 -13.03 -8.91
N SER A 308 11.92 -13.65 -7.93
CA SER A 308 12.86 -14.73 -8.24
C SER A 308 12.11 -15.94 -8.80
N GLU A 309 12.39 -16.26 -10.06
CA GLU A 309 11.95 -17.50 -10.69
C GLU A 309 12.32 -18.68 -9.78
N GLY A 310 11.31 -19.46 -9.39
CA GLY A 310 11.51 -20.71 -8.67
C GLY A 310 12.51 -21.62 -9.40
N PRO A 311 13.19 -22.54 -8.71
CA PRO A 311 14.21 -23.38 -9.32
C PRO A 311 13.62 -24.13 -10.52
N VAL A 312 14.19 -23.91 -11.70
CA VAL A 312 13.92 -24.75 -12.88
C VAL A 312 14.45 -26.14 -12.56
N VAL A 313 13.55 -27.04 -12.20
CA VAL A 313 13.86 -28.47 -12.12
C VAL A 313 14.14 -28.93 -13.55
N ARG A 314 15.43 -29.14 -13.86
CA ARG A 314 15.87 -29.94 -15.01
C ARG A 314 16.12 -31.35 -14.58
#